data_AF-A0A7W2IJE2-F1
#
_entry.id   AF-A0A7W2IJE2-F1
#
_cell.length_a   1.000
_cell.length_b   1.000
_cell.length_c   1.000
_cell.angle_alpha   90.00
_cell.angle_beta   90.00
_cell.angle_gamma   90.00
#
_symmetry.space_group_name_H-M   'P 1'
#
loop_
_entity.id
_entity.type
_entity.pdbx_description
1 polymer ?
#
loop_
_entity_poly.entity_id
_entity_poly.type
_entity_poly.pdbx_seq_one_letter_code
_entity_poly.pdbx_strand_id
1 'polypeptide(L)'
;MNTSAALRHRHADRPRARQGGATAVEFAIVASVFLMLMIGMMEMGRMLYYWNTATEATRLGARVAAVCDVNDSIIKTKMHAMLDVLPTSAITVSYTPSLCTVETCRYVTVSINSGVPIATYIPFVPLALSLPALSTTLPRESMLSTVGGSANPMCQ
;
A
#
# COMPACT_ATOMS: atom_id res chain seq x y z
N MET A 1 -67.55 31.93 60.33
CA MET A 1 -68.04 31.27 59.10
C MET A 1 -67.69 32.18 57.93
N ASN A 2 -66.97 31.83 56.87
CA ASN A 2 -66.31 30.61 56.45
C ASN A 2 -65.10 31.02 55.58
N THR A 3 -64.04 30.24 55.74
CA THR A 3 -62.87 30.14 54.88
C THR A 3 -63.25 29.68 53.48
N SER A 4 -62.66 30.26 52.43
CA SER A 4 -62.60 29.65 51.10
C SER A 4 -61.34 30.11 50.38
N ALA A 5 -60.24 29.42 50.67
CA ALA A 5 -59.00 29.53 49.91
C ALA A 5 -59.12 28.66 48.65
N ALA A 6 -59.10 29.30 47.48
CA ALA A 6 -59.14 28.62 46.19
C ALA A 6 -57.80 27.93 45.90
N LEU A 7 -57.77 26.60 45.99
CA LEU A 7 -56.65 25.75 45.58
C LEU A 7 -56.57 25.69 44.05
N ARG A 8 -55.66 26.48 43.47
CA ARG A 8 -55.26 26.35 42.06
C ARG A 8 -54.38 25.10 41.89
N HIS A 9 -54.94 24.05 41.31
CA HIS A 9 -54.17 22.93 40.78
C HIS A 9 -53.31 23.41 39.60
N ARG A 10 -52.00 23.57 39.83
CA ARG A 10 -51.03 23.68 38.75
C ARG A 10 -50.85 22.29 38.14
N HIS A 11 -51.41 22.08 36.95
CA HIS A 11 -50.99 20.96 36.11
C HIS A 11 -49.51 21.15 35.77
N ALA A 12 -48.66 20.33 36.40
CA ALA A 12 -47.26 20.24 36.04
C ALA A 12 -47.17 19.56 34.67
N ASP A 13 -46.93 20.35 33.62
CA ASP A 13 -46.53 19.82 32.33
C ASP A 13 -45.24 19.01 32.51
N ARG A 14 -45.36 17.69 32.37
CA ARG A 14 -44.21 16.78 32.35
C ARG A 14 -43.42 17.07 31.07
N PRO A 15 -42.13 17.47 31.15
CA PRO A 15 -41.33 17.64 29.95
C PRO A 15 -41.28 16.29 29.21
N ARG A 16 -41.75 16.27 27.95
CA ARG A 16 -41.57 15.14 27.04
C ARG A 16 -40.08 14.82 27.00
N ALA A 17 -39.71 13.67 27.55
CA ALA A 17 -38.33 13.22 27.61
C ALA A 17 -37.72 13.24 26.20
N ARG A 18 -36.56 13.87 26.09
CA ARG A 18 -35.74 14.01 24.88
C ARG A 18 -35.35 12.63 24.31
N GLN A 19 -36.23 11.98 23.56
CA GLN A 19 -35.92 10.71 22.88
C GLN A 19 -35.04 10.89 21.64
N GLY A 20 -35.04 12.07 21.01
CA GLY A 20 -34.27 12.33 19.78
C GLY A 20 -32.74 12.37 19.96
N GLY A 21 -32.25 12.58 21.18
CA GLY A 21 -30.80 12.56 21.45
C GLY A 21 -30.22 11.15 21.53
N ALA A 22 -31.00 10.19 22.06
CA ALA A 22 -30.55 8.81 22.20
C ALA A 22 -30.43 8.11 20.85
N THR A 23 -31.40 8.29 19.96
CA THR A 23 -31.37 7.73 18.60
C THR A 23 -30.23 8.29 17.75
N ALA A 24 -29.86 9.57 17.92
CA ALA A 24 -28.71 10.14 17.24
C ALA A 24 -27.38 9.49 17.68
N VAL A 25 -27.24 9.14 18.96
CA VAL A 25 -26.04 8.47 19.51
C VAL A 25 -25.95 7.03 19.03
N GLU A 26 -27.06 6.29 19.04
CA GLU A 26 -27.12 4.91 18.52
C GLU A 26 -26.71 4.86 17.04
N PHE A 27 -27.24 5.77 16.23
CA PHE A 27 -26.86 5.88 14.82
C PHE A 27 -25.38 6.20 14.64
N ALA A 28 -24.83 7.12 15.44
CA ALA A 28 -23.41 7.49 15.35
C ALA A 28 -22.46 6.30 15.64
N ILE A 29 -22.82 5.44 16.60
CA ILE A 29 -22.03 4.25 16.92
C ILE A 29 -22.09 3.25 15.77
N VAL A 30 -23.26 2.94 15.24
CA VAL A 30 -23.40 2.00 14.11
C VAL A 30 -22.69 2.54 12.87
N ALA A 31 -22.88 3.83 12.55
CA ALA A 31 -22.22 4.47 11.42
C ALA A 31 -20.70 4.47 11.55
N SER A 32 -20.15 4.70 12.75
CA SER A 32 -18.69 4.68 12.95
C SER A 32 -18.09 3.28 12.73
N VAL A 33 -18.74 2.22 13.22
CA VAL A 33 -18.31 0.84 12.98
C VAL A 33 -18.42 0.49 11.49
N PHE A 34 -19.51 0.88 10.83
CA PHE A 34 -19.72 0.63 9.40
C PHE A 34 -18.64 1.31 8.54
N LEU A 35 -18.31 2.58 8.83
CA LEU A 35 -17.25 3.31 8.13
C LEU A 35 -15.87 2.70 8.37
N MET A 36 -15.59 2.24 9.59
CA MET A 36 -14.34 1.55 9.91
C MET A 36 -14.18 0.26 9.09
N LEU A 37 -15.26 -0.53 8.94
CA LEU A 37 -15.26 -1.73 8.12
C LEU A 37 -15.05 -1.42 6.63
N MET A 38 -15.73 -0.39 6.10
CA MET A 38 -15.52 0.05 4.71
C MET A 38 -14.08 0.45 4.45
N ILE A 39 -13.47 1.26 5.33
CA ILE A 39 -12.05 1.64 5.21
C ILE A 39 -11.17 0.40 5.28
N GLY A 40 -11.43 -0.53 6.20
CA GLY A 40 -10.68 -1.79 6.31
C GLY A 40 -10.71 -2.62 5.02
N MET A 41 -11.86 -2.72 4.35
CA MET A 41 -11.97 -3.41 3.06
C MET A 41 -11.19 -2.69 1.96
N MET A 42 -11.23 -1.35 1.91
CA MET A 42 -10.47 -0.55 0.94
C MET A 42 -8.96 -0.73 1.14
N GLU A 43 -8.48 -0.72 2.39
CA GLU A 43 -7.07 -0.94 2.70
C GLU A 43 -6.61 -2.34 2.29
N MET A 44 -7.43 -3.37 2.50
CA MET A 44 -7.13 -4.73 2.04
C MET A 44 -7.05 -4.81 0.50
N GLY A 45 -7.97 -4.14 -0.21
CA GLY A 45 -7.92 -4.03 -1.66
C GLY A 45 -6.64 -3.35 -2.15
N ARG A 46 -6.21 -2.26 -1.50
CA ARG A 46 -4.96 -1.58 -1.81
C ARG A 46 -3.73 -2.47 -1.56
N MET A 47 -3.75 -3.28 -0.50
CA MET A 47 -2.67 -4.22 -0.21
C MET A 47 -2.52 -5.27 -1.31
N LEU A 48 -3.64 -5.86 -1.76
CA LEU A 48 -3.64 -6.83 -2.84
C LEU A 48 -3.16 -6.21 -4.16
N TYR A 49 -3.53 -4.95 -4.43
CA TYR A 49 -2.98 -4.20 -5.56
C TYR A 49 -1.45 -4.09 -5.45
N TYR A 50 -0.90 -3.72 -4.29
CA TYR A 50 0.55 -3.64 -4.11
C TYR A 50 1.26 -4.98 -4.32
N TRP A 51 0.68 -6.10 -3.90
CA TRP A 51 1.26 -7.43 -4.13
C TRP A 51 1.36 -7.79 -5.61
N ASN A 52 0.29 -7.53 -6.36
CA ASN A 52 0.27 -7.78 -7.80
C ASN A 52 1.23 -6.84 -8.54
N THR A 53 1.23 -5.55 -8.19
CA THR A 53 2.12 -4.56 -8.79
C THR A 53 3.59 -4.83 -8.44
N ALA A 54 3.90 -5.27 -7.22
CA ALA A 54 5.25 -5.66 -6.83
C ALA A 54 5.76 -6.86 -7.65
N THR A 55 4.89 -7.83 -7.93
CA THR A 55 5.22 -8.98 -8.79
C THR A 55 5.58 -8.50 -10.19
N GLU A 56 4.74 -7.66 -10.78
CA GLU A 56 5.01 -7.10 -12.11
C GLU A 56 6.24 -6.19 -12.13
N ALA A 57 6.47 -5.41 -11.07
CA ALA A 57 7.66 -4.57 -10.93
C ALA A 57 8.95 -5.42 -10.89
N THR A 58 8.97 -6.56 -10.19
CA THR A 58 10.15 -7.46 -10.24
C THR A 58 10.37 -8.04 -11.64
N ARG A 59 9.29 -8.35 -12.37
CA ARG A 59 9.37 -8.85 -13.75
C ARG A 59 9.90 -7.79 -14.70
N LEU A 60 9.43 -6.55 -14.57
CA LEU A 60 9.95 -5.40 -15.30
C LEU A 60 11.44 -5.17 -14.97
N GLY A 61 11.78 -5.13 -13.68
CA GLY A 61 13.15 -4.95 -13.21
C GLY A 61 14.09 -6.01 -13.77
N ALA A 62 13.69 -7.28 -13.76
CA ALA A 62 14.48 -8.37 -14.33
C ALA A 62 14.70 -8.21 -15.85
N ARG A 63 13.69 -7.75 -16.60
CA ARG A 63 13.81 -7.50 -18.05
C ARG A 63 14.76 -6.36 -18.35
N VAL A 64 14.64 -5.26 -17.62
CA VAL A 64 15.55 -4.11 -17.74
C VAL A 64 16.97 -4.54 -17.37
N ALA A 65 17.14 -5.27 -16.27
CA ALA A 65 18.44 -5.74 -15.81
C ALA A 65 19.09 -6.78 -16.74
N ALA A 66 18.31 -7.53 -17.53
CA ALA A 66 18.85 -8.46 -18.52
C ALA A 66 19.46 -7.75 -19.74
N VAL A 67 19.06 -6.51 -20.00
CA VAL A 67 19.37 -5.76 -21.22
C VAL A 67 20.32 -4.60 -20.97
N CYS A 68 20.17 -3.90 -19.85
CA CYS A 68 20.93 -2.70 -19.49
C CYS A 68 22.23 -3.03 -18.77
N ASP A 69 23.08 -2.01 -18.62
CA ASP A 69 24.36 -2.13 -17.94
C ASP A 69 24.20 -2.72 -16.52
N VAL A 70 25.22 -3.47 -16.11
CA VAL A 70 25.24 -4.13 -14.81
C VAL A 70 25.13 -3.10 -13.69
N ASN A 71 24.15 -3.29 -12.80
CA ASN A 71 23.84 -2.40 -11.68
C ASN A 71 23.40 -0.98 -12.07
N ASP A 72 22.85 -0.80 -13.27
CA ASP A 72 22.28 0.49 -13.67
C ASP A 72 21.15 0.92 -12.70
N SER A 73 21.21 2.18 -12.26
CA SER A 73 20.21 2.80 -11.41
C SER A 73 18.81 2.79 -12.03
N ILE A 74 18.72 2.75 -13.37
CA ILE A 74 17.44 2.73 -14.10
C ILE A 74 16.55 1.54 -13.70
N ILE A 75 17.15 0.41 -13.32
CA ILE A 75 16.42 -0.78 -12.87
C ILE A 75 15.57 -0.43 -11.65
N LYS A 76 16.18 0.23 -10.65
CA LYS A 76 15.50 0.64 -9.41
C LYS A 76 14.53 1.78 -9.68
N THR A 77 14.90 2.74 -10.53
CA THR A 77 14.03 3.87 -10.88
C THR A 77 12.75 3.40 -11.57
N LYS A 78 12.83 2.47 -12.52
CA LYS A 78 11.64 1.93 -13.21
C LYS A 78 10.75 1.11 -12.27
N MET A 79 11.35 0.33 -11.38
CA MET A 79 10.58 -0.39 -10.35
C MET A 79 9.88 0.56 -9.38
N HIS A 80 10.57 1.62 -8.92
CA HIS A 80 9.99 2.63 -8.04
C HIS A 80 8.91 3.47 -8.73
N ALA A 81 9.10 3.82 -10.00
CA ALA A 81 8.07 4.52 -10.78
C ALA A 81 6.79 3.69 -10.96
N MET A 82 6.91 2.35 -10.98
CA MET A 82 5.77 1.44 -11.04
C MET A 82 5.10 1.25 -9.67
N LEU A 83 5.89 1.23 -8.60
CA LEU A 83 5.42 1.06 -7.22
C LEU A 83 6.14 2.07 -6.31
N ASP A 84 5.58 3.27 -6.19
CA ASP A 84 6.22 4.40 -5.47
C ASP A 84 6.42 4.13 -3.96
N VAL A 85 5.60 3.26 -3.39
CA VAL A 85 5.73 2.83 -1.99
C VAL A 85 6.92 1.88 -1.75
N LEU A 86 7.55 1.37 -2.81
CA LEU A 86 8.68 0.44 -2.72
C LEU A 86 9.99 1.22 -2.61
N PRO A 87 10.67 1.23 -1.44
CA PRO A 87 11.95 1.90 -1.32
C PRO A 87 13.02 1.19 -2.16
N THR A 88 13.88 1.97 -2.82
CA THR A 88 14.97 1.44 -3.67
C THR A 88 16.01 0.62 -2.89
N SER A 89 16.05 0.76 -1.56
CA SER A 89 16.87 -0.03 -0.64
C SER A 89 16.34 -1.47 -0.45
N ALA A 90 15.05 -1.70 -0.65
CA ALA A 90 14.45 -3.03 -0.60
C ALA A 90 14.62 -3.81 -1.92
N ILE A 91 15.15 -3.17 -2.97
CA ILE A 91 15.39 -3.80 -4.27
C ILE A 91 16.83 -4.30 -4.33
N THR A 92 16.98 -5.61 -4.48
CA THR A 92 18.27 -6.28 -4.64
C THR A 92 18.35 -6.91 -6.03
N VAL A 93 19.41 -6.57 -6.76
CA VAL A 93 19.73 -7.14 -8.08
C VAL A 93 21.00 -7.97 -7.92
N SER A 94 20.94 -9.24 -8.32
CA SER A 94 22.08 -10.15 -8.29
C SER A 94 22.30 -10.81 -9.64
N TYR A 95 23.57 -11.07 -9.96
CA TYR A 95 23.98 -11.69 -11.22
C TYR A 95 24.69 -13.00 -10.92
N THR A 96 24.39 -14.01 -11.73
CA THR A 96 24.94 -15.36 -11.59
C THR A 96 25.68 -15.75 -12.86
N PRO A 97 26.92 -16.28 -12.79
CA PRO A 97 27.70 -16.57 -11.58
C PRO A 97 28.19 -15.31 -10.85
N SER A 98 28.51 -15.43 -9.56
CA SER A 98 28.98 -14.29 -8.75
C SER A 98 30.20 -13.63 -9.37
N LEU A 99 30.28 -12.30 -9.30
CA LEU A 99 31.37 -11.50 -9.89
C LEU A 99 31.51 -11.67 -11.41
N CYS A 100 30.42 -12.01 -12.10
CA CYS A 100 30.43 -12.04 -13.56
C CYS A 100 30.54 -10.63 -14.17
N THR A 101 31.09 -10.61 -15.37
CA THR A 101 31.12 -9.48 -16.30
C THR A 101 29.98 -9.58 -17.30
N VAL A 102 29.74 -8.53 -18.09
CA VAL A 102 28.72 -8.51 -19.17
C VAL A 102 28.80 -9.75 -20.10
N GLU A 103 30.00 -10.27 -20.34
CA GLU A 103 30.22 -11.44 -21.19
C GLU A 103 29.94 -12.78 -20.48
N THR A 104 30.19 -12.84 -19.17
CA THR A 104 30.20 -14.09 -18.41
C THR A 104 28.95 -14.30 -17.55
N CYS A 105 28.13 -13.27 -17.36
CA CYS A 105 26.86 -13.42 -16.66
C CYS A 105 25.95 -14.38 -17.43
N ARG A 106 25.14 -15.16 -16.71
CA ARG A 106 24.19 -16.08 -17.33
C ARG A 106 22.76 -15.76 -16.96
N TYR A 107 22.55 -15.40 -15.70
CA TYR A 107 21.24 -15.05 -15.16
C TYR A 107 21.32 -13.76 -14.36
N VAL A 108 20.22 -13.02 -14.39
CA VAL A 108 19.96 -11.89 -13.52
C VAL A 108 18.75 -12.20 -12.66
N THR A 109 18.87 -11.93 -11.37
CA THR A 109 17.79 -12.09 -10.40
C THR A 109 17.49 -10.72 -9.79
N VAL A 110 16.24 -10.28 -9.90
CA VAL A 110 15.75 -9.07 -9.24
C VAL A 110 14.80 -9.49 -8.15
N SER A 111 15.03 -8.97 -6.95
CA SER A 111 14.26 -9.32 -5.76
C SER A 111 13.85 -8.10 -4.95
N ILE A 112 12.69 -8.20 -4.32
CA ILE A 112 12.19 -7.29 -3.30
C ILE A 112 12.34 -8.02 -1.97
N ASN A 113 13.05 -7.41 -1.03
CA ASN A 113 13.23 -7.94 0.32
C ASN A 113 11.88 -7.98 1.06
N SER A 114 11.68 -9.00 1.90
CA SER A 114 10.50 -9.08 2.77
C SER A 114 10.50 -7.95 3.80
N GLY A 115 9.31 -7.53 4.23
CA GLY A 115 9.19 -6.63 5.38
C GLY A 115 9.11 -5.15 5.03
N VAL A 116 8.92 -4.79 3.76
CA VAL A 116 8.67 -3.38 3.37
C VAL A 116 7.34 -2.94 4.01
N PRO A 117 7.36 -1.95 4.92
CA PRO A 117 6.17 -1.53 5.63
C PRO A 117 5.25 -0.73 4.71
N ILE A 118 3.98 -1.12 4.65
CA ILE A 118 2.93 -0.32 4.00
C ILE A 118 2.20 0.45 5.09
N ALA A 119 2.19 1.79 4.99
CA ALA A 119 1.37 2.60 5.88
C ALA A 119 -0.11 2.32 5.61
N THR A 120 -0.84 1.91 6.65
CA THR A 120 -2.30 1.73 6.60
C THR A 120 -3.01 2.94 7.21
N TYR A 121 -4.15 3.32 6.65
CA TYR A 121 -4.93 4.48 7.13
C TYR A 121 -6.12 4.10 8.03
N ILE A 122 -6.03 2.97 8.74
CA ILE A 122 -7.11 2.49 9.61
C ILE A 122 -7.11 3.31 10.92
N PRO A 123 -8.22 4.00 11.27
CA PRO A 123 -8.29 4.73 12.53
C PRO A 123 -8.31 3.75 13.72
N PHE A 124 -7.61 4.09 14.79
CA PHE A 124 -7.54 3.38 16.09
C PHE A 124 -6.90 1.98 16.10
N VAL A 125 -6.48 1.43 14.95
CA VAL A 125 -5.81 0.12 14.87
C VAL A 125 -4.48 0.26 14.12
N PRO A 126 -3.33 0.26 14.82
CA PRO A 126 -2.02 0.31 14.17
C PRO A 126 -1.65 -1.07 13.60
N LEU A 127 -2.17 -1.38 12.40
CA LEU A 127 -1.82 -2.58 11.64
C LEU A 127 -0.60 -2.30 10.76
N ALA A 128 0.54 -2.90 11.08
CA ALA A 128 1.72 -2.86 10.22
C ALA A 128 1.71 -4.07 9.27
N LEU A 129 1.15 -3.90 8.07
CA LEU A 129 1.23 -4.90 7.02
C LEU A 129 2.51 -4.71 6.21
N SER A 130 3.13 -5.81 5.81
CA SER A 130 4.39 -5.78 5.06
C SER A 130 4.28 -6.56 3.74
N LEU A 131 5.06 -6.12 2.76
CA LEU A 131 5.22 -6.85 1.50
C LEU A 131 6.01 -8.15 1.73
N PRO A 132 5.57 -9.28 1.12
CA PRO A 132 6.34 -10.50 1.13
C PRO A 132 7.60 -10.36 0.25
N ALA A 133 8.56 -11.26 0.44
CA ALA A 133 9.69 -11.36 -0.47
C ALA A 133 9.21 -11.85 -1.85
N LEU A 134 9.63 -11.18 -2.90
CA LEU A 134 9.33 -11.53 -4.29
C LEU A 134 10.62 -11.53 -5.09
N SER A 135 10.78 -12.45 -6.03
CA SER A 135 11.94 -12.46 -6.91
C SER A 135 11.58 -12.98 -8.30
N THR A 136 12.24 -12.42 -9.30
CA THR A 136 12.14 -12.87 -10.69
C THR A 136 13.55 -13.06 -11.25
N THR A 137 13.78 -14.21 -11.86
CA THR A 137 15.06 -14.55 -12.52
C THR A 137 14.85 -14.65 -14.02
N LEU A 138 15.74 -14.02 -14.80
CA LEU A 138 15.76 -14.10 -16.26
C LEU A 138 17.18 -14.40 -16.75
N PRO A 139 17.33 -15.04 -17.93
CA PRO A 139 18.63 -15.14 -18.58
C PRO A 139 19.13 -13.75 -18.99
N ARG A 140 20.45 -13.58 -19.06
CA ARG A 140 21.01 -12.34 -19.61
C ARG A 140 20.72 -12.23 -21.10
N GLU A 141 20.58 -11.00 -21.58
CA GLU A 141 20.52 -10.65 -23.00
C GLU A 141 21.79 -9.83 -23.34
N SER A 142 21.64 -8.57 -23.74
CA SER A 142 22.75 -7.70 -24.15
C SER A 142 23.59 -7.15 -23.01
N MET A 143 22.99 -6.87 -21.84
CA MET A 143 23.61 -6.16 -20.70
C MET A 143 24.44 -4.91 -21.09
N LEU A 144 23.97 -4.19 -22.10
CA LEU A 144 24.62 -3.03 -22.68
C LEU A 144 23.55 -1.96 -22.93
N SER A 145 23.65 -0.84 -22.21
CA SER A 145 22.73 0.31 -22.38
C SER A 145 22.96 1.04 -23.70
N THR A 146 24.08 0.79 -24.40
CA THR A 146 24.36 1.32 -25.74
C THR A 146 24.86 0.21 -26.68
N VAL A 147 24.33 0.16 -27.90
CA VAL A 147 24.73 -0.82 -28.92
C VAL A 147 24.99 -0.07 -30.23
N GLY A 148 26.21 -0.17 -30.76
CA GLY A 148 26.60 0.49 -32.01
C GLY A 148 26.47 2.02 -31.99
N GLY A 149 26.63 2.65 -30.82
CA GLY A 149 26.51 4.10 -30.63
C GLY A 149 25.07 4.62 -30.42
N SER A 150 24.07 3.74 -30.43
CA SER A 150 22.67 4.08 -30.11
C SER A 150 22.32 3.62 -28.70
N ALA A 151 21.68 4.49 -27.92
CA ALA A 151 21.18 4.14 -26.59
C ALA A 151 19.94 3.25 -26.67
N ASN A 152 19.86 2.26 -25.79
CA ASN A 152 18.71 1.38 -25.70
C ASN A 152 17.57 2.09 -24.96
N PRO A 153 16.37 2.24 -25.56
CA PRO A 153 15.24 2.89 -24.91
C PRO A 153 14.75 2.17 -23.65
N MET A 154 15.07 0.89 -23.49
CA MET A 154 14.76 0.16 -22.25
C MET A 154 15.62 0.62 -21.06
N CYS A 155 16.78 1.23 -21.33
CA CYS A 155 17.76 1.68 -20.36
C CYS A 155 17.75 3.19 -20.14
N GLN A 156 16.75 3.88 -20.71
CA GLN A 156 16.46 5.29 -20.48
C GLN A 156 15.25 5.49 -19.58
#